data_AF-A0A937UCS4-F1
#
_entry.id   AF-A0A937UCS4-F1
#
_cell.length_a   1.000
_cell.length_b   1.000
_cell.length_c   1.000
_cell.angle_alpha   90.00
_cell.angle_beta   90.00
_cell.angle_gamma   90.00
#
_symmetry.space_group_name_H-M   'P 1'
#
loop_
_entity.id
_entity.type
_entity.pdbx_description
1 polymer ?
#
loop_
_entity_poly.entity_id
_entity_poly.type
_entity_poly.pdbx_seq_one_letter_code
_entity_poly.pdbx_strand_id
1 'polypeptide(L)'
;MEKHIVCYVRRNRVTDWKRLVITHDEPAFLYGSNDERVFVKQLAGGGALWVVSSIPERPPELVARLSVKTVAKRDDPKLGALGVSKRLLRHFAEFNWIAVGGDDSEFFGHNIAGSALLRTVFESTSGDPWVLSRGARKWRGQYGMKLQRPTKVSNAGLGSQENGVAALKELAATSARSVFISWKWCDNQRQLVRSLAYALVENEFMPWLDLLALPRARALKKVQEDEGKLESLLRYGYRRCFGMIGIETGNYGTQSDSSGKNWTLREWEGKLVRGRALARIVYRPKGAISCGVMPRADLWLSSAHPPSAAKELRNWLDSHPDAG
;
A
#
# COMPACT_ATOMS: atom_id res chain seq x y z
N MET A 1 -8.59 21.03 -15.18
CA MET A 1 -7.88 20.88 -13.88
C MET A 1 -8.32 19.56 -13.25
N GLU A 2 -7.38 18.71 -12.87
CA GLU A 2 -7.66 17.39 -12.29
C GLU A 2 -8.35 17.54 -10.92
N LYS A 3 -9.42 16.78 -10.68
CA LYS A 3 -10.16 16.80 -9.42
C LYS A 3 -9.57 15.76 -8.47
N HIS A 4 -9.33 16.13 -7.23
CA HIS A 4 -8.74 15.24 -6.23
C HIS A 4 -9.68 15.08 -5.03
N ILE A 5 -9.86 13.84 -4.58
CA ILE A 5 -10.70 13.50 -3.43
C ILE A 5 -9.93 12.58 -2.50
N VAL A 6 -9.98 12.86 -1.20
CA VAL A 6 -9.52 11.94 -0.16
C VAL A 6 -10.71 11.15 0.36
N CYS A 7 -10.56 9.84 0.38
CA CYS A 7 -11.54 8.88 0.88
C CYS A 7 -10.92 8.03 1.99
N TYR A 8 -11.75 7.56 2.91
CA TYR A 8 -11.32 6.79 4.05
C TYR A 8 -11.76 5.33 3.97
N VAL A 9 -10.83 4.41 4.21
CA VAL A 9 -11.12 2.99 4.41
C VAL A 9 -10.71 2.57 5.82
N ARG A 10 -11.59 1.81 6.50
CA ARG A 10 -11.27 1.25 7.81
C ARG A 10 -10.12 0.25 7.68
N ARG A 11 -9.14 0.32 8.60
CA ARG A 11 -7.93 -0.53 8.54
C ARG A 11 -8.23 -2.03 8.43
N ASN A 12 -9.22 -2.50 9.18
CA ASN A 12 -9.65 -3.89 9.16
C ASN A 12 -10.29 -4.35 7.84
N ARG A 13 -10.64 -3.42 6.92
CA ARG A 13 -11.19 -3.72 5.59
C ARG A 13 -10.14 -3.66 4.48
N VAL A 14 -8.95 -3.10 4.72
CA VAL A 14 -7.94 -2.85 3.67
C VAL A 14 -7.53 -4.14 2.94
N THR A 15 -7.13 -5.19 3.65
CA THR A 15 -6.71 -6.43 2.98
C THR A 15 -7.87 -7.19 2.38
N ASP A 16 -9.05 -7.19 3.01
CA ASP A 16 -10.22 -7.78 2.36
C ASP A 16 -10.53 -7.05 1.05
N TRP A 17 -10.49 -5.72 1.05
CA TRP A 17 -10.68 -4.91 -0.14
C TRP A 17 -9.65 -5.25 -1.23
N LYS A 18 -8.36 -5.16 -0.93
CA LYS A 18 -7.27 -5.47 -1.87
C LYS A 18 -7.29 -6.93 -2.36
N ARG A 19 -7.63 -7.90 -1.49
CA ARG A 19 -7.79 -9.32 -1.85
C ARG A 19 -8.91 -9.55 -2.87
N LEU A 20 -9.99 -8.79 -2.75
CA LEU A 20 -11.15 -8.95 -3.61
C LEU A 20 -10.91 -8.39 -5.01
N VAL A 21 -10.06 -7.38 -5.12
CA VAL A 21 -9.75 -6.72 -6.40
C VAL A 21 -8.55 -7.37 -7.11
N ILE A 22 -7.69 -8.09 -6.40
CA ILE A 22 -6.54 -8.84 -6.97
C ILE A 22 -6.96 -10.27 -7.29
N THR A 23 -7.98 -10.40 -8.14
CA THR A 23 -8.47 -11.71 -8.64
C THR A 23 -8.21 -11.92 -10.13
N HIS A 24 -7.53 -10.97 -10.77
CA HIS A 24 -7.16 -10.98 -12.18
C HIS A 24 -5.64 -10.82 -12.29
N ASP A 25 -5.10 -10.92 -13.51
CA ASP A 25 -3.68 -10.67 -13.77
C ASP A 25 -3.24 -9.25 -13.36
N GLU A 26 -4.19 -8.29 -13.37
CA GLU A 26 -4.04 -6.94 -12.83
C GLU A 26 -5.22 -6.59 -11.89
N PRO A 27 -5.02 -5.80 -10.82
CA PRO A 27 -6.11 -5.50 -9.89
C PRO A 27 -7.22 -4.68 -10.53
N ALA A 28 -8.47 -5.06 -10.26
CA ALA A 28 -9.64 -4.24 -10.55
C ALA A 28 -9.78 -3.13 -9.48
N PHE A 29 -9.15 -1.97 -9.67
CA PHE A 29 -9.21 -0.90 -8.69
C PHE A 29 -10.61 -0.32 -8.53
N LEU A 30 -11.30 -0.69 -7.44
CA LEU A 30 -12.67 -0.25 -7.17
C LEU A 30 -12.78 0.43 -5.82
N TYR A 31 -13.60 1.47 -5.70
CA TYR A 31 -13.96 2.06 -4.42
C TYR A 31 -15.47 2.35 -4.35
N GLY A 32 -16.12 1.98 -3.25
CA GLY A 32 -17.55 2.18 -3.05
C GLY A 32 -17.87 3.37 -2.14
N SER A 33 -18.92 4.12 -2.46
CA SER A 33 -19.42 5.23 -1.64
C SER A 33 -20.94 5.38 -1.75
N ASN A 34 -21.55 5.94 -0.70
CA ASN A 34 -22.94 6.40 -0.69
C ASN A 34 -23.07 7.93 -0.81
N ASP A 35 -21.95 8.66 -0.88
CA ASP A 35 -21.93 10.11 -0.92
C ASP A 35 -22.06 10.64 -2.36
N GLU A 36 -23.28 10.89 -2.81
CA GLU A 36 -23.49 11.43 -4.17
C GLU A 36 -22.96 12.86 -4.35
N ARG A 37 -22.98 13.66 -3.27
CA ARG A 37 -22.73 15.11 -3.32
C ARG A 37 -21.27 15.43 -3.63
N VAL A 38 -20.35 14.68 -3.02
CA VAL A 38 -18.91 14.85 -3.24
C VAL A 38 -18.40 13.77 -4.17
N PHE A 39 -18.67 12.49 -3.90
CA PHE A 39 -18.05 11.40 -4.65
C PHE A 39 -18.47 11.39 -6.12
N VAL A 40 -19.77 11.34 -6.38
CA VAL A 40 -20.30 11.23 -7.76
C VAL A 40 -20.09 12.55 -8.50
N LYS A 41 -20.54 13.67 -7.92
CA LYS A 41 -20.44 14.99 -8.57
C LYS A 41 -19.01 15.36 -8.95
N GLN A 42 -18.03 15.03 -8.11
CA GLN A 42 -16.64 15.38 -8.39
C GLN A 42 -15.98 14.37 -9.34
N LEU A 43 -16.24 13.06 -9.21
CA LEU A 43 -15.54 12.04 -10.01
C LEU A 43 -16.27 11.61 -11.29
N ALA A 44 -17.47 12.12 -11.58
CA ALA A 44 -18.24 11.74 -12.78
C ALA A 44 -17.47 11.94 -14.11
N GLY A 45 -16.62 12.96 -14.18
CA GLY A 45 -15.75 13.25 -15.33
C GLY A 45 -14.31 12.78 -15.15
N GLY A 46 -14.06 11.85 -14.22
CA GLY A 46 -12.73 11.40 -13.83
C GLY A 46 -12.07 12.24 -12.74
N GLY A 47 -10.80 11.94 -12.44
CA GLY A 47 -10.00 12.57 -11.39
C GLY A 47 -9.22 11.55 -10.56
N ALA A 48 -8.61 11.99 -9.46
CA ALA A 48 -7.87 11.12 -8.57
C ALA A 48 -8.58 10.93 -7.23
N LEU A 49 -8.70 9.68 -6.82
CA LEU A 49 -9.25 9.29 -5.53
C LEU A 49 -8.12 8.69 -4.68
N TRP A 50 -7.77 9.40 -3.62
CA TRP A 50 -6.74 9.03 -2.65
C TRP A 50 -7.38 8.30 -1.48
N VAL A 51 -7.04 7.02 -1.29
CA VAL A 51 -7.62 6.20 -0.21
C VAL A 51 -6.65 6.15 0.94
N VAL A 52 -7.07 6.69 2.08
CA VAL A 52 -6.30 6.68 3.33
C VAL A 52 -6.94 5.77 4.37
N SER A 53 -6.13 5.26 5.29
CA SER A 53 -6.61 4.47 6.42
C SER A 53 -5.98 4.92 7.72
N SER A 54 -6.76 4.91 8.80
CA SER A 54 -6.26 5.25 10.14
C SER A 54 -5.69 4.01 10.81
N ILE A 55 -4.56 4.18 11.51
CA ILE A 55 -3.98 3.15 12.37
C ILE A 55 -4.17 3.60 13.81
N PRO A 56 -4.64 2.72 14.72
CA PRO A 56 -4.60 3.00 16.14
C PRO A 56 -3.18 3.41 16.56
N GLU A 57 -3.06 4.54 17.24
CA GLU A 57 -1.81 5.02 17.85
C GLU A 57 -0.71 5.47 16.88
N ARG A 58 -0.99 5.52 15.58
CA ARG A 58 -0.01 5.93 14.55
C ARG A 58 -0.61 6.92 13.55
N PRO A 59 0.24 7.62 12.78
CA PRO A 59 -0.21 8.39 11.63
C PRO A 59 -1.05 7.55 10.65
N PRO A 60 -1.98 8.17 9.90
CA PRO A 60 -2.70 7.50 8.83
C PRO A 60 -1.74 7.06 7.70
N GLU A 61 -2.17 6.07 6.93
CA GLU A 61 -1.47 5.57 5.76
C GLU A 61 -2.22 5.92 4.46
N LEU A 62 -1.46 6.18 3.40
CA LEU A 62 -1.97 6.12 2.04
C LEU A 62 -2.00 4.67 1.61
N VAL A 63 -3.19 4.18 1.24
CA VAL A 63 -3.44 2.76 0.92
C VAL A 63 -3.54 2.54 -0.57
N ALA A 64 -4.16 3.47 -1.27
CA ALA A 64 -4.34 3.41 -2.72
C ALA A 64 -4.49 4.81 -3.33
N ARG A 65 -4.21 4.91 -4.61
CA ARG A 65 -4.61 6.02 -5.48
C ARG A 65 -5.34 5.42 -6.67
N LEU A 66 -6.55 5.90 -6.95
CA LEU A 66 -7.31 5.51 -8.13
C LEU A 66 -7.32 6.68 -9.10
N SER A 67 -6.80 6.46 -10.30
CA SER A 67 -7.07 7.35 -11.44
C SER A 67 -8.45 6.99 -11.97
N VAL A 68 -9.48 7.71 -11.54
CA VAL A 68 -10.87 7.32 -11.73
C VAL A 68 -11.26 7.47 -13.20
N LYS A 69 -11.62 6.35 -13.82
CA LYS A 69 -12.15 6.28 -15.19
C LYS A 69 -13.64 6.55 -15.24
N THR A 70 -14.40 6.03 -14.29
CA THR A 70 -15.85 6.28 -14.18
C THR A 70 -16.33 6.14 -12.74
N VAL A 71 -17.46 6.80 -12.45
CA VAL A 71 -18.33 6.45 -11.33
C VAL A 71 -19.68 5.95 -11.88
N ALA A 72 -20.21 4.89 -11.29
CA ALA A 72 -21.41 4.20 -11.74
C ALA A 72 -22.28 3.81 -10.57
N LYS A 73 -23.59 3.63 -10.79
CA LYS A 73 -24.39 2.87 -9.82
C LYS A 73 -23.91 1.43 -9.80
N ARG A 74 -23.98 0.77 -8.64
CA ARG A 74 -23.48 -0.60 -8.45
C ARG A 74 -24.14 -1.62 -9.39
N ASP A 75 -25.39 -1.40 -9.77
CA ASP A 75 -26.18 -2.25 -10.67
C ASP A 75 -26.08 -1.83 -12.14
N ASP A 76 -25.31 -0.80 -12.45
CA ASP A 76 -25.16 -0.27 -13.80
C ASP A 76 -24.44 -1.29 -14.72
N PRO A 77 -25.04 -1.68 -15.86
CA PRO A 77 -24.42 -2.59 -16.83
C PRO A 77 -23.03 -2.15 -17.30
N LYS A 78 -22.72 -0.84 -17.30
CA LYS A 78 -21.42 -0.32 -17.73
C LYS A 78 -20.25 -0.82 -16.88
N LEU A 79 -20.50 -1.22 -15.63
CA LEU A 79 -19.48 -1.84 -14.78
C LEU A 79 -19.03 -3.18 -15.36
N GLY A 80 -19.96 -3.98 -15.90
CA GLY A 80 -19.63 -5.24 -16.57
C GLY A 80 -18.76 -5.05 -17.81
N ALA A 81 -19.03 -4.02 -18.60
CA ALA A 81 -18.20 -3.66 -19.77
C ALA A 81 -16.77 -3.24 -19.39
N LEU A 82 -16.54 -2.84 -18.14
CA LEU A 82 -15.22 -2.51 -17.58
C LEU A 82 -14.57 -3.69 -16.85
N GLY A 83 -15.05 -4.91 -17.07
CA GLY A 83 -14.51 -6.13 -16.46
C GLY A 83 -14.90 -6.31 -14.99
N VAL A 84 -15.79 -5.48 -14.45
CA VAL A 84 -16.22 -5.57 -13.06
C VAL A 84 -17.32 -6.63 -12.93
N SER A 85 -16.94 -7.82 -12.43
CA SER A 85 -17.88 -8.93 -12.31
C SER A 85 -18.98 -8.68 -11.26
N LYS A 86 -20.18 -9.25 -11.51
CA LYS A 86 -21.28 -9.26 -10.52
C LYS A 86 -20.85 -9.88 -9.19
N ARG A 87 -19.96 -10.88 -9.20
CA ARG A 87 -19.41 -11.51 -7.99
C ARG A 87 -18.60 -10.51 -7.16
N LEU A 88 -17.75 -9.72 -7.81
CA LEU A 88 -16.99 -8.66 -7.14
C LEU A 88 -17.91 -7.59 -6.55
N LEU A 89 -18.92 -7.15 -7.30
CA LEU A 89 -19.89 -6.14 -6.85
C LEU A 89 -20.72 -6.56 -5.63
N ARG A 90 -20.93 -7.85 -5.39
CA ARG A 90 -21.58 -8.34 -4.15
C ARG A 90 -20.82 -7.93 -2.89
N HIS A 91 -19.51 -7.73 -2.97
CA HIS A 91 -18.71 -7.27 -1.83
C HIS A 91 -18.85 -5.77 -1.54
N PHE A 92 -19.40 -5.02 -2.49
CA PHE A 92 -19.70 -3.60 -2.36
C PHE A 92 -21.21 -3.37 -2.18
N ALA A 93 -21.96 -4.36 -1.70
CA ALA A 93 -23.42 -4.29 -1.61
C ALA A 93 -23.95 -3.17 -0.71
N GLU A 94 -23.15 -2.69 0.24
CA GLU A 94 -23.48 -1.56 1.10
C GLU A 94 -23.35 -0.20 0.41
N PHE A 95 -22.81 -0.16 -0.81
CA PHE A 95 -22.56 1.07 -1.57
C PHE A 95 -23.46 1.19 -2.79
N ASN A 96 -24.02 2.38 -2.98
CA ASN A 96 -24.83 2.74 -4.14
C ASN A 96 -23.96 3.03 -5.36
N TRP A 97 -22.78 3.63 -5.15
CA TRP A 97 -21.90 4.12 -6.21
C TRP A 97 -20.53 3.46 -6.15
N ILE A 98 -20.00 3.12 -7.31
CA ILE A 98 -18.70 2.48 -7.50
C ILE A 98 -17.84 3.37 -8.39
N ALA A 99 -16.68 3.78 -7.90
CA ALA A 99 -15.61 4.31 -8.73
C ALA A 99 -14.76 3.17 -9.26
N VAL A 100 -14.44 3.23 -10.55
CA VAL A 100 -13.53 2.31 -11.24
C VAL A 100 -12.26 3.07 -11.60
N GLY A 101 -11.13 2.59 -11.13
CA GLY A 101 -9.80 3.09 -11.48
C GLY A 101 -9.34 2.60 -12.85
N GLY A 102 -8.56 3.41 -13.55
CA GLY A 102 -7.84 3.07 -14.77
C GLY A 102 -6.38 2.69 -14.49
N ASP A 103 -5.56 2.71 -15.53
CA ASP A 103 -4.23 2.09 -15.57
C ASP A 103 -3.21 2.71 -14.59
N ASP A 104 -3.33 4.02 -14.30
CA ASP A 104 -2.47 4.72 -13.35
C ASP A 104 -2.87 4.50 -11.86
N SER A 105 -3.80 3.59 -11.62
CA SER A 105 -4.24 3.25 -10.27
C SER A 105 -3.24 2.32 -9.60
N GLU A 106 -3.07 2.51 -8.30
CA GLU A 106 -2.12 1.73 -7.52
C GLU A 106 -2.53 1.56 -6.06
N PHE A 107 -2.14 0.43 -5.49
CA PHE A 107 -2.00 0.24 -4.06
C PHE A 107 -0.60 0.62 -3.61
N PHE A 108 -0.52 1.12 -2.38
CA PHE A 108 0.73 1.39 -1.70
C PHE A 108 0.99 0.34 -0.60
N GLY A 109 2.27 0.17 -0.27
CA GLY A 109 2.75 -0.57 0.90
C GLY A 109 2.51 0.22 2.19
N HIS A 110 3.42 0.12 3.15
CA HIS A 110 3.37 0.96 4.35
C HIS A 110 3.83 2.39 4.00
N ASN A 111 2.87 3.30 3.76
CA ASN A 111 3.15 4.68 3.34
C ASN A 111 2.51 5.70 4.30
N ILE A 112 3.31 6.32 5.18
CA ILE A 112 2.81 7.25 6.21
C ILE A 112 2.33 8.56 5.58
N ALA A 113 1.01 8.79 5.64
CA ALA A 113 0.37 9.95 5.03
C ALA A 113 0.16 11.13 5.99
N GLY A 114 0.48 10.99 7.28
CA GLY A 114 0.18 12.01 8.30
C GLY A 114 0.69 13.41 7.96
N SER A 115 1.98 13.52 7.63
CA SER A 115 2.59 14.81 7.28
C SER A 115 2.03 15.40 5.99
N ALA A 116 1.77 14.57 4.98
CA ALA A 116 1.16 15.02 3.72
C ALA A 116 -0.25 15.58 3.97
N LEU A 117 -1.08 14.87 4.72
CA LEU A 117 -2.45 15.27 5.01
C LEU A 117 -2.55 16.53 5.89
N LEU A 118 -1.57 16.78 6.77
CA LEU A 118 -1.46 18.05 7.51
C LEU A 118 -1.07 19.24 6.63
N ARG A 119 -0.41 18.98 5.49
CA ARG A 119 -0.07 19.99 4.46
C ARG A 119 -1.17 20.13 3.40
N THR A 120 -2.10 19.19 3.31
CA THR A 120 -3.21 19.23 2.36
C THR A 120 -4.28 20.24 2.79
N VAL A 121 -4.66 21.11 1.85
CA VAL A 121 -5.85 21.97 1.95
C VAL A 121 -7.05 21.23 1.38
N PHE A 122 -8.13 21.18 2.15
CA PHE A 122 -9.39 20.55 1.79
C PHE A 122 -10.45 21.61 1.52
N GLU A 123 -11.53 21.21 0.86
CA GLU A 123 -12.68 22.08 0.59
C GLU A 123 -13.91 21.53 1.30
N SER A 124 -14.69 22.42 1.93
CA SER A 124 -15.99 22.07 2.49
C SER A 124 -17.02 21.87 1.38
N THR A 125 -18.24 21.44 1.73
CA THR A 125 -19.35 21.40 0.78
C THR A 125 -19.79 22.77 0.29
N SER A 126 -19.51 23.85 1.05
CA SER A 126 -19.79 25.23 0.68
C SER A 126 -18.69 25.87 -0.18
N GLY A 127 -17.55 25.19 -0.38
CA GLY A 127 -16.42 25.72 -1.13
C GLY A 127 -15.32 26.34 -0.26
N ASP A 128 -15.54 26.43 1.04
CA ASP A 128 -14.58 27.07 1.95
C ASP A 128 -13.36 26.17 2.18
N PRO A 129 -12.14 26.70 2.01
CA PRO A 129 -10.92 25.94 2.25
C PRO A 129 -10.69 25.72 3.74
N TRP A 130 -10.18 24.55 4.10
CA TRP A 130 -9.83 24.22 5.48
C TRP A 130 -8.64 23.25 5.55
N VAL A 131 -7.95 23.24 6.70
CA VAL A 131 -6.81 22.35 6.96
C VAL A 131 -7.02 21.54 8.24
N LEU A 132 -6.33 20.40 8.35
CA LEU A 132 -6.30 19.62 9.57
C LEU A 132 -5.44 20.33 10.62
N SER A 133 -5.91 20.39 11.87
CA SER A 133 -5.17 21.09 12.93
C SER A 133 -3.88 20.34 13.34
N ARG A 134 -2.81 21.08 13.64
CA ARG A 134 -1.55 20.52 14.16
C ARG A 134 -1.75 20.08 15.63
N GLY A 135 -1.49 18.80 15.94
CA GLY A 135 -1.51 18.28 17.31
C GLY A 135 -1.49 16.74 17.40
N ALA A 136 -0.39 16.18 17.92
CA ALA A 136 -0.03 14.74 17.89
C ALA A 136 -1.06 13.77 18.49
N ARG A 137 -1.95 14.22 19.40
CA ARG A 137 -3.02 13.39 19.97
C ARG A 137 -4.41 13.62 19.35
N LYS A 138 -4.61 14.72 18.61
CA LYS A 138 -5.89 15.07 17.96
C LYS A 138 -6.07 14.40 16.58
N TRP A 139 -5.01 13.79 16.03
CA TRP A 139 -5.06 13.09 14.74
C TRP A 139 -6.12 11.98 14.72
N ARG A 140 -6.30 11.23 15.82
CA ARG A 140 -7.29 10.14 15.86
C ARG A 140 -8.73 10.63 15.70
N GLY A 141 -9.08 11.73 16.37
CA GLY A 141 -10.44 12.29 16.35
C GLY A 141 -10.76 13.02 15.06
N GLN A 142 -9.84 13.88 14.58
CA GLN A 142 -10.13 14.71 13.40
C GLN A 142 -10.12 13.91 12.09
N TYR A 143 -9.20 12.97 11.90
CA TYR A 143 -9.17 12.14 10.69
C TYR A 143 -10.34 11.16 10.67
N GLY A 144 -10.58 10.51 11.81
CA GLY A 144 -11.71 9.61 12.00
C GLY A 144 -13.05 10.30 11.75
N MET A 145 -13.24 11.55 12.18
CA MET A 145 -14.53 12.24 12.01
C MET A 145 -14.65 13.02 10.69
N LYS A 146 -13.64 13.81 10.31
CA LYS A 146 -13.74 14.73 9.17
C LYS A 146 -13.54 14.05 7.82
N LEU A 147 -12.66 13.04 7.75
CA LEU A 147 -12.37 12.31 6.50
C LEU A 147 -13.17 11.01 6.36
N GLN A 148 -14.12 10.75 7.26
CA GLN A 148 -15.01 9.58 7.17
C GLN A 148 -15.92 9.62 5.95
N ARG A 149 -16.06 10.78 5.31
CA ARG A 149 -16.75 10.97 4.04
C ARG A 149 -15.76 11.41 2.97
N PRO A 150 -16.03 11.11 1.69
CA PRO A 150 -15.26 11.66 0.57
C PRO A 150 -15.13 13.18 0.71
N THR A 151 -13.88 13.66 0.69
CA THR A 151 -13.54 15.06 0.94
C THR A 151 -12.75 15.60 -0.24
N LYS A 152 -13.19 16.73 -0.79
CA LYS A 152 -12.50 17.37 -1.91
C LYS A 152 -11.18 17.99 -1.43
N VAL A 153 -10.13 17.82 -2.21
CA VAL A 153 -8.86 18.51 -2.03
C VAL A 153 -8.93 19.84 -2.78
N SER A 154 -8.57 20.92 -2.10
CA SER A 154 -8.51 22.24 -2.72
C SER A 154 -7.25 22.36 -3.58
N ASN A 155 -7.41 22.95 -4.76
CA ASN A 155 -6.29 23.39 -5.59
C ASN A 155 -5.78 24.78 -5.17
N ALA A 156 -6.52 25.49 -4.32
CA ALA A 156 -6.09 26.76 -3.75
C ALA A 156 -5.20 26.53 -2.52
N GLY A 157 -4.26 27.44 -2.32
CA GLY A 157 -3.51 27.52 -1.08
C GLY A 157 -4.33 28.09 0.07
N LEU A 158 -3.89 27.84 1.29
CA LEU A 158 -4.43 28.46 2.50
C LEU A 158 -3.29 28.74 3.47
N GLY A 159 -3.02 30.02 3.76
CA GLY A 159 -1.87 30.41 4.59
C GLY A 159 -0.54 30.03 3.93
N SER A 160 0.30 29.25 4.61
CA SER A 160 1.61 28.81 4.11
C SER A 160 1.57 27.53 3.28
N GLN A 161 0.39 26.93 3.08
CA GLN A 161 0.21 25.76 2.22
C GLN A 161 -0.18 26.23 0.81
N GLU A 162 0.74 26.16 -0.15
CA GLU A 162 0.54 26.71 -1.50
C GLU A 162 -0.31 25.81 -2.43
N ASN A 163 -0.36 24.49 -2.19
CA ASN A 163 -1.16 23.56 -3.00
C ASN A 163 -1.46 22.25 -2.26
N GLY A 164 -2.75 21.98 -1.98
CA GLY A 164 -3.17 20.78 -1.26
C GLY A 164 -2.89 19.46 -1.99
N VAL A 165 -2.79 19.49 -3.32
CA VAL A 165 -2.53 18.32 -4.17
C VAL A 165 -1.04 17.96 -4.20
N ALA A 166 -0.15 18.95 -4.14
CA ALA A 166 1.29 18.74 -4.24
C ALA A 166 1.80 17.79 -3.15
N ALA A 167 1.34 17.96 -1.91
CA ALA A 167 1.71 17.11 -0.78
C ALA A 167 1.31 15.63 -0.98
N LEU A 168 0.17 15.37 -1.64
CA LEU A 168 -0.29 14.02 -1.95
C LEU A 168 0.48 13.40 -3.12
N LYS A 169 0.82 14.21 -4.14
CA LYS A 169 1.65 13.76 -5.26
C LYS A 169 3.08 13.44 -4.81
N GLU A 170 3.68 14.27 -3.96
CA GLU A 170 4.97 14.02 -3.32
C GLU A 170 4.93 12.71 -2.50
N LEU A 171 3.87 12.50 -1.72
CA LEU A 171 3.69 11.25 -0.96
C LEU A 171 3.56 10.02 -1.86
N ALA A 172 2.93 10.12 -3.03
CA ALA A 172 2.88 9.02 -3.98
C ALA A 172 4.22 8.78 -4.67
N ALA A 173 5.03 9.83 -4.89
CA ALA A 173 6.34 9.71 -5.51
C ALA A 173 7.32 8.87 -4.68
N THR A 174 7.11 8.73 -3.37
CA THR A 174 7.90 7.82 -2.51
C THR A 174 7.75 6.35 -2.91
N SER A 175 6.76 6.00 -3.74
CA SER A 175 6.61 4.66 -4.31
C SER A 175 7.79 4.20 -5.14
N ALA A 176 8.60 5.11 -5.71
CA ALA A 176 9.86 4.76 -6.36
C ALA A 176 10.84 4.07 -5.38
N ARG A 177 10.76 4.38 -4.08
CA ARG A 177 11.60 3.77 -3.02
C ARG A 177 10.91 2.59 -2.34
N SER A 178 10.10 1.85 -3.08
CA SER A 178 9.42 0.67 -2.56
C SER A 178 10.36 -0.52 -2.41
N VAL A 179 10.36 -1.14 -1.22
CA VAL A 179 11.14 -2.35 -0.95
C VAL A 179 10.24 -3.50 -0.56
N PHE A 180 10.39 -4.64 -1.22
CA PHE A 180 9.66 -5.85 -0.92
C PHE A 180 10.33 -6.59 0.23
N ILE A 181 9.67 -6.79 1.36
CA ILE A 181 10.22 -7.58 2.45
C ILE A 181 9.74 -9.01 2.26
N SER A 182 10.65 -9.94 1.99
CA SER A 182 10.39 -11.38 1.96
C SER A 182 10.84 -11.99 3.29
N TRP A 183 9.96 -12.75 3.94
CA TRP A 183 10.27 -13.35 5.24
C TRP A 183 9.58 -14.69 5.45
N LYS A 184 10.27 -15.58 6.18
CA LYS A 184 9.70 -16.85 6.62
C LYS A 184 8.78 -16.62 7.82
N TRP A 185 7.51 -16.95 7.67
CA TRP A 185 6.50 -16.68 8.69
C TRP A 185 6.70 -17.46 10.00
N CYS A 186 7.14 -18.73 9.92
CA CYS A 186 7.35 -19.56 11.11
C CYS A 186 8.55 -19.14 11.96
N ASP A 187 9.54 -18.48 11.36
CA ASP A 187 10.80 -18.14 12.03
C ASP A 187 10.78 -16.74 12.63
N ASN A 188 10.05 -15.83 11.99
CA ASN A 188 10.11 -14.43 12.33
C ASN A 188 9.03 -14.06 13.33
N GLN A 189 9.47 -13.60 14.49
CA GLN A 189 8.57 -12.91 15.41
C GLN A 189 7.98 -11.71 14.66
N ARG A 190 6.65 -11.63 14.56
CA ARG A 190 5.93 -10.53 13.89
C ARG A 190 6.44 -9.14 14.30
N GLN A 191 7.00 -9.02 15.50
CA GLN A 191 7.59 -7.79 15.99
C GLN A 191 8.84 -7.35 15.21
N LEU A 192 9.72 -8.28 14.83
CA LEU A 192 10.94 -7.97 14.08
C LEU A 192 10.63 -7.36 12.71
N VAL A 193 9.76 -8.03 11.95
CA VAL A 193 9.34 -7.58 10.61
C VAL A 193 8.68 -6.20 10.69
N ARG A 194 7.86 -5.97 11.72
CA ARG A 194 7.25 -4.66 11.98
C ARG A 194 8.29 -3.60 12.31
N SER A 195 9.23 -3.89 13.20
CA SER A 195 10.29 -2.95 13.58
C SER A 195 11.14 -2.56 12.37
N LEU A 196 11.46 -3.52 11.49
CA LEU A 196 12.16 -3.24 10.23
C LEU A 196 11.31 -2.37 9.30
N ALA A 197 10.04 -2.71 9.10
CA ALA A 197 9.15 -1.90 8.26
C ALA A 197 9.02 -0.45 8.77
N TYR A 198 9.00 -0.23 10.09
CA TYR A 198 8.94 1.12 10.65
C TYR A 198 10.25 1.87 10.47
N ALA A 199 11.39 1.22 10.74
CA ALA A 199 12.70 1.78 10.50
C ALA A 199 12.90 2.19 9.03
N LEU A 200 12.42 1.36 8.10
CA LEU A 200 12.46 1.67 6.66
C LEU A 200 11.65 2.91 6.32
N VAL A 201 10.44 3.06 6.88
CA VAL A 201 9.63 4.27 6.65
C VAL A 201 10.28 5.52 7.26
N GLU A 202 10.89 5.41 8.43
CA GLU A 202 11.66 6.51 9.04
C GLU A 202 12.86 6.94 8.18
N ASN A 203 13.32 6.07 7.27
CA ASN A 203 14.39 6.35 6.30
C ASN A 203 13.85 6.57 4.86
N GLU A 204 12.57 6.96 4.75
CA GLU A 204 11.88 7.33 3.50
C GLU A 204 11.74 6.19 2.46
N PHE A 205 11.74 4.94 2.91
CA PHE A 205 11.35 3.79 2.08
C PHE A 205 9.87 3.48 2.23
N MET A 206 9.31 2.80 1.22
CA MET A 206 7.95 2.27 1.28
C MET A 206 7.96 0.73 1.34
N PRO A 207 7.97 0.12 2.54
CA PRO A 207 8.04 -1.32 2.63
C PRO A 207 6.73 -1.97 2.20
N TRP A 208 6.88 -2.88 1.23
CA TRP A 208 5.90 -3.85 0.81
C TRP A 208 6.05 -5.10 1.66
N LEU A 209 5.06 -5.29 2.53
CA LEU A 209 4.92 -6.54 3.27
C LEU A 209 3.89 -7.38 2.54
N ASP A 210 4.25 -8.62 2.22
CA ASP A 210 3.53 -9.59 1.38
C ASP A 210 2.06 -9.85 1.62
N LEU A 211 1.47 -9.24 2.66
CA LEU A 211 0.08 -9.41 3.02
C LEU A 211 -0.67 -8.09 3.19
N LEU A 212 -0.18 -7.05 2.51
CA LEU A 212 -0.84 -5.75 2.30
C LEU A 212 -1.12 -4.96 3.60
N ALA A 213 -0.09 -4.85 4.42
CA ALA A 213 -0.04 -4.08 5.66
C ALA A 213 -1.01 -4.59 6.77
N LEU A 214 -0.81 -5.87 7.15
CA LEU A 214 -1.33 -6.55 8.37
C LEU A 214 -2.77 -6.23 8.83
N PRO A 215 -3.75 -7.06 8.48
CA PRO A 215 -4.98 -7.19 9.27
C PRO A 215 -5.27 -8.65 9.67
N ARG A 216 -6.47 -8.84 10.24
CA ARG A 216 -6.97 -10.05 10.93
C ARG A 216 -6.48 -11.36 10.30
N ALA A 217 -6.03 -12.29 11.16
CA ALA A 217 -5.56 -13.62 10.81
C ALA A 217 -6.50 -14.41 9.87
N ARG A 218 -7.81 -14.15 9.92
CA ARG A 218 -8.80 -14.83 9.08
C ARG A 218 -8.77 -14.42 7.60
N ALA A 219 -8.55 -13.14 7.30
CA ALA A 219 -8.44 -12.69 5.90
C ALA A 219 -7.14 -13.23 5.28
N LEU A 220 -6.08 -13.25 6.08
CA LEU A 220 -4.81 -13.87 5.76
C LEU A 220 -4.97 -15.37 5.44
N LYS A 221 -5.62 -16.13 6.32
CA LYS A 221 -5.87 -17.56 6.11
C LYS A 221 -6.56 -17.82 4.77
N LYS A 222 -7.56 -17.01 4.41
CA LYS A 222 -8.30 -17.15 3.14
C LYS A 222 -7.47 -16.84 1.88
N VAL A 223 -6.43 -16.01 1.98
CA VAL A 223 -5.50 -15.78 0.86
C VAL A 223 -4.55 -16.96 0.74
N GLN A 224 -4.06 -17.47 1.86
CA GLN A 224 -3.14 -18.61 1.88
C GLN A 224 -3.81 -19.90 1.37
N GLU A 225 -5.10 -20.08 1.63
CA GLU A 225 -5.91 -21.18 1.09
C GLU A 225 -6.12 -21.08 -0.44
N ASP A 226 -5.77 -19.96 -1.08
CA ASP A 226 -5.91 -19.72 -2.53
C ASP A 226 -4.56 -19.29 -3.12
N GLU A 227 -3.75 -20.28 -3.50
CA GLU A 227 -2.39 -20.06 -4.01
C GLU A 227 -2.34 -19.10 -5.20
N GLY A 228 -3.34 -19.15 -6.10
CA GLY A 228 -3.39 -18.28 -7.28
C GLY A 228 -3.56 -16.81 -6.91
N LYS A 229 -4.42 -16.53 -5.91
CA LYS A 229 -4.57 -15.17 -5.38
C LYS A 229 -3.32 -14.71 -4.63
N LEU A 230 -2.71 -15.58 -3.82
CA LEU A 230 -1.46 -15.25 -3.14
C LEU A 230 -0.36 -14.92 -4.16
N GLU A 231 -0.19 -15.74 -5.19
CA GLU A 231 0.81 -15.49 -6.23
C GLU A 231 0.57 -14.16 -6.97
N SER A 232 -0.69 -13.85 -7.33
CA SER A 232 -1.03 -12.57 -7.98
C SER A 232 -0.72 -11.36 -7.06
N LEU A 233 -1.00 -11.48 -5.77
CA LEU A 233 -0.67 -10.46 -4.76
C LEU A 233 0.83 -10.22 -4.63
N LEU A 234 1.60 -11.30 -4.51
CA LEU A 234 3.07 -11.24 -4.41
C LEU A 234 3.66 -10.62 -5.67
N ARG A 235 3.20 -11.05 -6.86
CA ARG A 235 3.59 -10.47 -8.16
C ARG A 235 3.29 -8.97 -8.21
N TYR A 236 2.11 -8.56 -7.77
CA TYR A 236 1.72 -7.14 -7.77
C TYR A 236 2.67 -6.27 -6.95
N GLY A 237 3.02 -6.71 -5.73
CA GLY A 237 3.96 -6.01 -4.86
C GLY A 237 5.39 -6.02 -5.43
N TYR A 238 5.84 -7.19 -5.88
CA TYR A 238 7.17 -7.39 -6.47
C TYR A 238 7.41 -6.46 -7.68
N ARG A 239 6.41 -6.28 -8.54
CA ARG A 239 6.46 -5.36 -9.70
C ARG A 239 6.47 -3.88 -9.34
N ARG A 240 6.30 -3.50 -8.08
CA ARG A 240 6.32 -2.09 -7.66
C ARG A 240 7.51 -1.75 -6.79
N CYS A 241 8.31 -2.74 -6.44
CA CYS A 241 9.52 -2.53 -5.67
C CYS A 241 10.72 -2.36 -6.60
N PHE A 242 11.69 -1.54 -6.19
CA PHE A 242 13.00 -1.49 -6.83
C PHE A 242 13.89 -2.62 -6.29
N GLY A 243 13.73 -2.93 -5.00
CA GLY A 243 14.53 -3.90 -4.28
C GLY A 243 13.68 -4.84 -3.44
N MET A 244 14.31 -5.92 -3.01
CA MET A 244 13.74 -6.90 -2.10
C MET A 244 14.72 -7.15 -0.96
N ILE A 245 14.20 -7.13 0.26
CA ILE A 245 14.90 -7.47 1.49
C ILE A 245 14.49 -8.88 1.89
N GLY A 246 15.39 -9.84 1.75
CA GLY A 246 15.23 -11.18 2.31
C GLY A 246 15.65 -11.19 3.77
N ILE A 247 14.72 -11.53 4.69
CA ILE A 247 15.05 -11.73 6.10
C ILE A 247 15.61 -13.13 6.28
N GLU A 248 16.94 -13.26 6.35
CA GLU A 248 17.61 -14.56 6.41
C GLU A 248 17.43 -15.22 7.78
N THR A 249 16.82 -16.40 7.77
CA THR A 249 16.66 -17.30 8.92
C THR A 249 16.87 -18.73 8.47
N GLY A 250 17.16 -19.66 9.39
CA GLY A 250 17.48 -21.05 9.06
C GLY A 250 16.42 -21.75 8.19
N ASN A 251 15.14 -21.42 8.33
CA ASN A 251 14.06 -22.03 7.53
C ASN A 251 13.63 -21.19 6.31
N TYR A 252 14.36 -20.13 5.94
CA TYR A 252 13.98 -19.31 4.78
C TYR A 252 13.91 -20.13 3.48
N GLY A 253 14.88 -21.03 3.29
CA GLY A 253 14.96 -21.93 2.14
C GLY A 253 14.09 -23.18 2.23
N THR A 254 13.34 -23.39 3.33
CA THR A 254 12.55 -24.61 3.51
C THR A 254 11.11 -24.43 3.03
N GLN A 255 10.48 -25.50 2.58
CA GLN A 255 9.04 -25.53 2.37
C GLN A 255 8.32 -25.57 3.72
N SER A 256 7.14 -24.96 3.81
CA SER A 256 6.35 -24.93 5.06
C SER A 256 5.52 -26.21 5.24
N ASP A 257 5.23 -26.92 4.15
CA ASP A 257 4.43 -28.14 4.04
C ASP A 257 4.93 -29.00 2.87
N SER A 258 4.64 -30.30 2.89
CA SER A 258 5.14 -31.27 1.89
C SER A 258 4.53 -31.11 0.49
N SER A 259 3.42 -30.36 0.37
CA SER A 259 2.70 -30.12 -0.87
C SER A 259 2.78 -28.67 -1.38
N GLY A 260 3.30 -27.73 -0.59
CA GLY A 260 3.21 -26.31 -0.92
C GLY A 260 4.50 -25.71 -1.47
N LYS A 261 4.34 -24.58 -2.15
CA LYS A 261 5.45 -23.80 -2.71
C LYS A 261 6.27 -23.15 -1.59
N ASN A 262 7.60 -23.16 -1.76
CA ASN A 262 8.45 -22.28 -0.98
C ASN A 262 8.37 -20.85 -1.56
N TRP A 263 7.45 -20.04 -1.03
CA TRP A 263 7.25 -18.65 -1.47
C TRP A 263 8.49 -17.79 -1.29
N THR A 264 9.15 -17.85 -0.13
CA THR A 264 10.35 -17.05 0.19
C THR A 264 11.51 -17.35 -0.75
N LEU A 265 11.70 -18.61 -1.14
CA LEU A 265 12.70 -18.97 -2.14
C LEU A 265 12.28 -18.52 -3.56
N ARG A 266 11.01 -18.68 -3.94
CA ARG A 266 10.51 -18.20 -5.26
C ARG A 266 10.63 -16.69 -5.42
N GLU A 267 10.31 -15.94 -4.37
CA GLU A 267 10.52 -14.49 -4.25
C GLU A 267 12.01 -14.18 -4.43
N TRP A 268 12.86 -14.83 -3.63
CA TRP A 268 14.31 -14.64 -3.67
C TRP A 268 14.90 -14.91 -5.04
N GLU A 269 14.54 -16.01 -5.68
CA GLU A 269 15.05 -16.40 -7.00
C GLU A 269 14.49 -15.54 -8.15
N GLY A 270 13.54 -14.63 -7.88
CA GLY A 270 12.90 -13.82 -8.92
C GLY A 270 11.95 -14.62 -9.81
N LYS A 271 11.48 -15.78 -9.35
CA LYS A 271 10.56 -16.66 -10.10
C LYS A 271 9.12 -16.15 -10.11
N LEU A 272 8.82 -15.04 -9.43
CA LEU A 272 7.50 -14.42 -9.43
C LEU A 272 7.23 -13.62 -10.71
N VAL A 273 8.23 -12.89 -11.23
CA VAL A 273 8.07 -12.00 -12.38
C VAL A 273 9.24 -12.21 -13.34
N ARG A 274 8.96 -12.81 -14.52
CA ARG A 274 9.99 -13.02 -15.55
C ARG A 274 10.56 -11.69 -16.03
N GLY A 275 11.89 -11.63 -16.19
CA GLY A 275 12.57 -10.49 -16.81
C GLY A 275 12.72 -9.25 -15.92
N ARG A 276 12.31 -9.30 -14.65
CA ARG A 276 12.54 -8.20 -13.70
C ARG A 276 13.60 -8.60 -12.69
N ALA A 277 14.72 -7.89 -12.68
CA ALA A 277 15.70 -7.96 -11.61
C ALA A 277 15.35 -6.90 -10.55
N LEU A 278 15.27 -7.31 -9.29
CA LEU A 278 15.23 -6.41 -8.14
C LEU A 278 16.62 -6.38 -7.51
N ALA A 279 16.99 -5.25 -6.91
CA ALA A 279 18.12 -5.21 -5.97
C ALA A 279 17.86 -6.21 -4.83
N ARG A 280 18.80 -7.12 -4.59
CA ARG A 280 18.72 -8.18 -3.59
C ARG A 280 19.47 -7.78 -2.34
N ILE A 281 18.72 -7.50 -1.29
CA ILE A 281 19.24 -7.06 0.00
C ILE A 281 19.03 -8.19 1.00
N VAL A 282 20.06 -8.57 1.74
CA VAL A 282 19.94 -9.54 2.83
C VAL A 282 19.98 -8.83 4.16
N TYR A 283 18.95 -9.08 4.98
CA TYR A 283 18.91 -8.70 6.38
C TYR A 283 19.01 -9.95 7.24
N ARG A 284 20.09 -10.06 8.04
CA ARG A 284 20.26 -11.17 8.99
C ARG A 284 19.99 -10.68 10.42
N PRO A 285 18.92 -11.15 11.08
CA PRO A 285 18.64 -10.80 12.47
C PRO A 285 19.72 -11.34 13.42
N LYS A 286 19.87 -10.71 14.59
CA LYS A 286 20.86 -11.13 15.60
C LYS A 286 20.57 -12.56 16.04
N GLY A 287 21.57 -13.43 15.96
CA GLY A 287 21.46 -14.84 16.36
C GLY A 287 20.73 -15.74 15.35
N ALA A 288 20.37 -15.23 14.16
CA ALA A 288 19.81 -16.07 13.11
C ALA A 288 20.89 -16.97 12.50
N ILE A 289 20.51 -18.22 12.24
CA ILE A 289 21.34 -19.20 11.52
C ILE A 289 21.20 -18.94 10.03
N SER A 290 22.32 -18.92 9.30
CA SER A 290 22.31 -18.80 7.84
C SER A 290 21.64 -20.01 7.20
N CYS A 291 20.84 -19.76 6.17
CA CYS A 291 20.15 -20.82 5.42
C CYS A 291 20.94 -21.29 4.19
N GLY A 292 22.03 -20.61 3.82
CA GLY A 292 22.83 -20.92 2.64
C GLY A 292 22.18 -20.64 1.28
N VAL A 293 20.89 -20.27 1.22
CA VAL A 293 20.15 -20.08 -0.06
C VAL A 293 20.18 -18.65 -0.60
N MET A 294 20.86 -17.71 0.10
CA MET A 294 20.98 -16.30 -0.30
C MET A 294 22.39 -15.86 -0.73
N PRO A 295 23.13 -16.58 -1.60
CA PRO A 295 24.52 -16.22 -1.92
C PRO A 295 24.66 -15.03 -2.88
N ARG A 296 23.59 -14.63 -3.59
CA ARG A 296 23.59 -13.55 -4.59
C ARG A 296 22.82 -12.35 -4.07
N ALA A 297 23.49 -11.52 -3.28
CA ALA A 297 22.96 -10.27 -2.76
C ALA A 297 23.78 -9.10 -3.29
N ASP A 298 23.11 -8.02 -3.65
CA ASP A 298 23.73 -6.73 -3.99
C ASP A 298 24.16 -5.99 -2.72
N LEU A 299 23.46 -6.22 -1.62
CA LEU A 299 23.78 -5.65 -0.31
C LEU A 299 23.54 -6.66 0.82
N TRP A 300 24.52 -6.78 1.71
CA TRP A 300 24.38 -7.43 3.01
C TRP A 300 24.31 -6.36 4.09
N LEU A 301 23.19 -6.27 4.79
CA LEU A 301 23.06 -5.33 5.91
C LEU A 301 23.88 -5.86 7.09
N SER A 302 24.96 -5.14 7.41
CA SER A 302 25.90 -5.47 8.48
C SER A 302 25.27 -5.35 9.87
N SER A 303 24.27 -4.47 10.02
CA SER A 303 23.54 -4.31 11.28
C SER A 303 22.39 -5.30 11.43
N ALA A 304 22.41 -6.03 12.54
CA ALA A 304 21.29 -6.85 12.99
C ALA A 304 20.17 -6.06 13.70
N HIS A 305 20.34 -4.75 13.92
CA HIS A 305 19.35 -3.85 14.52
C HIS A 305 18.59 -3.08 13.42
N PRO A 306 17.23 -3.12 13.38
CA PRO A 306 16.48 -2.62 12.23
C PRO A 306 16.66 -1.12 11.89
N PRO A 307 16.65 -0.17 12.85
CA PRO A 307 16.95 1.24 12.59
C PRO A 307 18.29 1.47 11.89
N SER A 308 19.34 0.78 12.35
CA SER A 308 20.68 0.91 11.77
C SER A 308 20.76 0.24 10.39
N ALA A 309 20.06 -0.88 10.20
CA ALA A 309 19.98 -1.58 8.91
C ALA A 309 19.23 -0.74 7.85
N ALA A 310 18.16 -0.06 8.23
CA ALA A 310 17.43 0.85 7.33
C ALA A 310 18.28 2.06 6.91
N LYS A 311 19.08 2.62 7.85
CA LYS A 311 20.03 3.70 7.55
C LYS A 311 21.15 3.24 6.61
N GLU A 312 21.67 2.03 6.81
CA GLU A 312 22.65 1.41 5.93
C GLU A 312 22.11 1.24 4.51
N LEU A 313 20.88 0.73 4.37
CA LEU A 313 20.22 0.64 3.07
C LEU A 313 20.05 2.01 2.42
N ARG A 314 19.70 3.05 3.19
CA ARG A 314 19.60 4.41 2.67
C ARG A 314 20.92 4.91 2.10
N ASN A 315 22.01 4.79 2.87
CA ASN A 315 23.34 5.19 2.42
C ASN A 315 23.79 4.42 1.16
N TRP A 316 23.43 3.13 1.07
CA TRP A 316 23.72 2.33 -0.11
C TRP A 316 22.94 2.83 -1.34
N LEU A 317 21.65 3.10 -1.20
CA LEU A 317 20.84 3.62 -2.32
C LEU A 317 21.33 5.01 -2.76
N ASP A 318 21.69 5.89 -1.83
CA ASP A 318 22.21 7.22 -2.14
C ASP A 318 23.56 7.16 -2.89
N SER A 319 24.32 6.06 -2.74
CA SER A 319 25.57 5.81 -3.49
C SER A 319 25.38 5.00 -4.78
N HIS A 320 24.18 4.45 -5.01
CA HIS A 320 23.83 3.65 -6.18
C HIS A 320 22.48 4.12 -6.74
N PRO A 321 22.40 5.34 -7.31
CA PRO A 321 21.12 5.92 -7.75
C PRO A 321 20.43 5.09 -8.85
N ASP A 322 21.19 4.31 -9.61
CA ASP A 322 20.69 3.43 -10.67
C ASP A 322 20.11 2.10 -10.16
N ALA A 323 20.18 1.84 -8.85
CA ALA A 323 19.59 0.65 -8.24
C ALA A 323 18.06 0.79 -8.01
N GLY A 324 17.52 2.00 -8.16
CA GLY A 324 16.13 2.41 -7.88
C GLY A 324 15.20 2.42 -9.09
#